data_AF-A0A2V8GSF0-F1
#
_entry.id   AF-A0A2V8GSF0-F1
#
_cell.length_a   1.000
_cell.length_b   1.000
_cell.length_c   1.000
_cell.angle_alpha   90.00
_cell.angle_beta   90.00
_cell.angle_gamma   90.00
#
_symmetry.space_group_name_H-M   'P 1'
#
loop_
_entity.id
_entity.type
_entity.pdbx_description
1 polymer ?
#
loop_
_entity_poly.entity_id
_entity_poly.type
_entity_poly.pdbx_seq_one_letter_code
_entity_poly.pdbx_strand_id
1 'polypeptide(L)'
;MSTDAVAFDVRTVVVNSTFVGNKALTGNCGAIASLPGAMLSIPERTITNTTLSATASTFKGNSALGDGGAVYLHMSNATLDANASAENHAALGESTYGVGSIINGSAMSSFIR
;
A
#
# COMPACT_ATOMS: atom_id res chain seq x y z
N MET A 1 15.03 9.24 32.43
CA MET A 1 14.16 9.91 31.43
C MET A 1 13.70 8.82 30.49
N SER A 2 12.42 8.44 30.50
CA SER A 2 11.93 7.54 29.45
C SER A 2 11.89 8.35 28.16
N THR A 3 12.59 7.88 27.14
CA THR A 3 12.39 8.36 25.78
C THR A 3 11.10 7.70 25.29
N ASP A 4 9.95 8.24 25.70
CA ASP A 4 8.67 7.79 25.17
C ASP A 4 8.73 7.98 23.66
N ALA A 5 8.58 6.88 22.91
CA ALA A 5 8.67 6.92 21.45
C ALA A 5 7.58 7.85 20.92
N VAL A 6 7.97 8.76 20.02
CA VAL A 6 7.00 9.68 19.41
C VAL A 6 6.17 8.90 18.40
N ALA A 7 4.86 8.90 18.61
CA ALA A 7 3.87 8.28 17.73
C ALA A 7 3.54 9.19 16.53
N PHE A 8 3.48 8.62 15.32
CA PHE A 8 3.13 9.34 14.10
C PHE A 8 2.04 8.62 13.32
N ASP A 9 1.10 9.42 12.81
CA ASP A 9 0.17 9.01 11.77
C ASP A 9 0.73 9.45 10.42
N VAL A 10 0.95 8.49 9.52
CA VAL A 10 1.53 8.73 8.20
C VAL A 10 0.44 8.66 7.14
N ARG A 11 0.28 9.74 6.38
CA ARG A 11 -0.62 9.80 5.24
C ARG A 11 0.18 9.99 3.95
N THR A 12 0.06 9.02 3.05
CA THR A 12 0.58 9.09 1.69
C THR A 12 -0.52 9.55 0.75
N VAL A 13 -0.25 10.58 -0.04
CA VAL A 13 -1.21 11.14 -1.02
C VAL A 13 -0.59 11.08 -2.41
N VAL A 14 -1.31 10.44 -3.32
CA VAL A 14 -0.92 10.24 -4.72
C VAL A 14 -2.06 10.74 -5.60
N VAL A 15 -1.75 11.66 -6.50
CA VAL A 15 -2.73 12.31 -7.38
C VAL A 15 -2.16 12.36 -8.78
N ASN A 16 -2.96 11.97 -9.77
CA ASN A 16 -2.61 12.11 -11.19
C ASN A 16 -1.21 11.57 -11.53
N SER A 17 -0.89 10.40 -10.99
CA SER A 17 0.44 9.79 -11.07
C SER A 17 0.40 8.50 -11.88
N THR A 18 1.54 8.09 -12.43
CA THR A 18 1.65 6.92 -13.29
C THR A 18 2.76 6.00 -12.81
N PHE A 19 2.41 4.74 -12.52
CA PHE A 19 3.30 3.67 -12.08
C PHE A 19 3.26 2.54 -13.10
N VAL A 20 4.36 2.35 -13.83
CA VAL A 20 4.42 1.39 -14.95
C VAL A 20 5.61 0.46 -14.83
N GLY A 21 5.36 -0.84 -14.93
CA GLY A 21 6.42 -1.84 -15.04
C GLY A 21 7.25 -2.05 -13.78
N ASN A 22 6.80 -1.56 -12.61
CA ASN A 22 7.55 -1.70 -11.37
C ASN A 22 7.47 -3.14 -10.86
N LYS A 23 8.60 -3.69 -10.37
CA LYS A 23 8.68 -5.11 -9.98
C LYS A 23 9.32 -5.32 -8.62
N ALA A 24 8.58 -5.95 -7.71
CA ALA A 24 9.16 -6.57 -6.53
C ALA A 24 9.59 -8.01 -6.87
N LEU A 25 10.91 -8.21 -7.01
CA LEU A 25 11.49 -9.53 -7.28
C LEU A 25 11.30 -10.49 -6.10
N THR A 26 11.16 -9.95 -4.89
CA THR A 26 10.82 -10.66 -3.67
C THR A 26 9.81 -9.82 -2.88
N GLY A 27 8.90 -10.48 -2.16
CA GLY A 27 7.91 -9.80 -1.32
C GLY A 27 6.75 -9.17 -2.10
N ASN A 28 6.08 -8.22 -1.44
CA ASN A 28 4.80 -7.64 -1.86
C ASN A 28 5.02 -6.28 -2.56
N CYS A 29 4.00 -5.81 -3.30
CA CYS A 29 3.95 -4.49 -3.94
C CYS A 29 4.96 -4.26 -5.07
N GLY A 30 4.46 -4.09 -6.30
CA GLY A 30 5.26 -3.50 -7.37
C GLY A 30 5.39 -1.98 -7.29
N ALA A 31 4.34 -1.23 -6.90
CA ALA A 31 4.33 0.24 -6.98
C ALA A 31 4.26 0.98 -5.63
N ILE A 32 3.18 0.81 -4.85
CA ILE A 32 2.97 1.52 -3.57
C ILE A 32 2.66 0.54 -2.45
N ALA A 33 3.41 0.63 -1.35
CA ALA A 33 3.11 -0.12 -0.13
C ALA A 33 2.78 0.82 1.03
N SER A 34 1.73 0.51 1.79
CA SER A 34 1.39 1.18 3.06
C SER A 34 1.41 0.15 4.18
N LEU A 35 2.44 0.23 5.04
CA LEU A 35 2.66 -0.72 6.13
C LEU A 35 2.90 0.03 7.45
N PRO A 36 2.53 -0.55 8.61
CA PRO A 36 2.88 0.02 9.90
C PRO A 36 4.40 0.04 10.09
N GLY A 37 4.85 0.97 10.92
CA GLY A 37 6.28 1.17 11.19
C GLY A 37 6.96 0.04 11.96
N ALA A 38 6.21 -0.97 12.44
CA ALA A 38 6.78 -2.14 13.10
C ALA A 38 7.76 -2.93 12.19
N MET A 39 7.69 -2.76 10.85
CA MET A 39 8.68 -3.33 9.92
C MET A 39 9.95 -2.49 9.75
N LEU A 40 9.92 -1.20 10.11
CA LEU A 40 11.03 -0.26 9.95
C LEU A 40 11.25 0.43 11.29
N SER A 41 11.87 -0.26 12.24
CA SER A 41 12.20 0.31 13.54
C SER A 41 13.16 1.49 13.38
N ILE A 42 12.62 2.70 13.39
CA ILE A 42 13.39 3.94 13.48
C ILE A 42 13.54 4.24 14.97
N PRO A 43 14.76 4.29 15.54
CA PRO A 43 14.95 4.62 16.95
C PRO A 43 14.19 5.91 17.32
N GLU A 44 13.46 5.88 18.44
CA GLU A 44 12.67 7.00 19.00
C GLU A 44 11.37 7.37 18.26
N ARG A 45 11.00 6.68 17.17
CA ARG A 45 9.74 6.93 16.43
C ARG A 45 8.94 5.66 16.22
N THR A 46 7.62 5.76 16.38
CA THR A 46 6.69 4.66 16.08
C THR A 46 5.60 5.18 15.15
N ILE A 47 5.38 4.51 14.02
CA ILE A 47 4.23 4.80 13.15
C ILE A 47 3.05 4.05 13.74
N THR A 48 2.07 4.79 14.24
CA THR A 48 0.86 4.26 14.87
C THR A 48 -0.22 3.91 13.87
N ASN A 49 -0.33 4.70 12.79
CA ASN A 49 -1.28 4.45 11.71
C ASN A 49 -0.69 4.83 10.35
N THR A 50 -1.11 4.12 9.32
CA THR A 50 -0.82 4.49 7.93
C THR A 50 -2.09 4.62 7.12
N THR A 51 -2.09 5.58 6.19
CA THR A 51 -3.21 5.80 5.26
C THR A 51 -2.68 6.14 3.87
N LEU A 52 -3.27 5.50 2.84
CA LEU A 52 -3.03 5.80 1.43
C LEU A 52 -4.24 6.50 0.81
N SER A 53 -4.02 7.61 0.12
CA SER A 53 -5.02 8.25 -0.74
C SER A 53 -4.46 8.30 -2.15
N ALA A 54 -4.90 7.40 -3.03
CA ALA A 54 -4.52 7.41 -4.44
C ALA A 54 -5.71 7.80 -5.29
N THR A 55 -5.55 8.84 -6.09
CA THR A 55 -6.61 9.41 -6.93
C THR A 55 -6.15 9.67 -8.34
N ALA A 56 -7.01 9.41 -9.32
CA ALA A 56 -6.76 9.70 -10.73
C ALA A 56 -5.43 9.15 -11.26
N SER A 57 -4.93 8.05 -10.71
CA SER A 57 -3.61 7.50 -11.00
C SER A 57 -3.68 6.24 -11.85
N THR A 58 -2.61 5.92 -12.56
CA THR A 58 -2.49 4.73 -13.42
C THR A 58 -1.49 3.76 -12.83
N PHE A 59 -1.90 2.51 -12.68
CA PHE A 59 -1.06 1.37 -12.27
C PHE A 59 -1.07 0.32 -13.37
N LYS A 60 -0.01 0.29 -14.19
CA LYS A 60 0.07 -0.62 -15.34
C LYS A 60 1.28 -1.54 -15.31
N GLY A 61 1.07 -2.84 -15.49
CA GLY A 61 2.20 -3.77 -15.67
C GLY A 61 3.10 -3.91 -14.45
N ASN A 62 2.62 -3.54 -13.25
CA ASN A 62 3.39 -3.67 -12.01
C ASN A 62 3.26 -5.10 -11.49
N SER A 63 4.33 -5.65 -10.92
CA SER A 63 4.30 -7.02 -10.44
C SER A 63 4.98 -7.23 -9.09
N ALA A 64 4.48 -8.18 -8.32
CA ALA A 64 5.11 -8.67 -7.10
C ALA A 64 5.14 -10.21 -7.11
N LEU A 65 6.18 -10.82 -6.53
CA LEU A 65 6.18 -12.27 -6.32
C LEU A 65 5.19 -12.69 -5.21
N GLY A 66 5.04 -11.84 -4.19
CA GLY A 66 4.03 -11.95 -3.15
C GLY A 66 2.72 -11.27 -3.57
N ASP A 67 2.19 -10.42 -2.69
CA ASP A 67 0.85 -9.87 -2.82
C ASP A 67 0.83 -8.43 -3.35
N GLY A 68 -0.27 -8.04 -4.00
CA GLY A 68 -0.56 -6.66 -4.40
C GLY A 68 0.35 -6.19 -5.52
N GLY A 69 0.14 -6.61 -6.76
CA GLY A 69 1.12 -6.39 -7.85
C GLY A 69 1.42 -4.91 -8.10
N ALA A 70 0.46 -4.02 -7.85
CA ALA A 70 0.67 -2.57 -7.81
C ALA A 70 0.66 -2.03 -6.38
N VAL A 71 -0.38 -2.30 -5.60
CA VAL A 71 -0.59 -1.72 -4.28
C VAL A 71 -0.70 -2.80 -3.21
N TYR A 72 0.08 -2.67 -2.14
CA TYR A 72 -0.02 -3.54 -0.96
C TYR A 72 -0.32 -2.72 0.30
N LEU A 73 -1.30 -3.19 1.08
CA LEU A 73 -1.72 -2.57 2.33
C LEU A 73 -1.64 -3.59 3.46
N HIS A 74 -0.98 -3.24 4.56
CA HIS A 74 -0.93 -4.05 5.77
C HIS A 74 -1.37 -3.19 6.94
N MET A 75 -2.43 -3.60 7.66
CA MET A 75 -2.97 -2.84 8.80
C MET A 75 -3.10 -1.33 8.52
N SER A 76 -3.59 -0.98 7.33
CA SER A 76 -3.64 0.38 6.81
C SER A 76 -5.04 0.73 6.31
N ASN A 77 -5.35 2.02 6.24
CA ASN A 77 -6.53 2.51 5.54
C ASN A 77 -6.17 3.00 4.14
N ALA A 78 -7.06 2.84 3.17
CA ALA A 78 -6.86 3.36 1.82
C ALA A 78 -8.14 3.93 1.20
N THR A 79 -7.98 5.05 0.51
CA THR A 79 -8.94 5.56 -0.47
C THR A 79 -8.30 5.46 -1.84
N LEU A 80 -8.86 4.60 -2.71
CA LEU A 80 -8.44 4.38 -4.07
C LEU A 80 -9.59 4.79 -4.98
N ASP A 81 -9.51 5.99 -5.56
CA ASP A 81 -10.59 6.57 -6.34
C ASP A 81 -10.14 7.00 -7.74
N ALA A 82 -10.99 6.81 -8.73
CA ALA A 82 -10.73 7.14 -10.14
C ALA A 82 -9.38 6.64 -10.69
N ASN A 83 -8.83 5.54 -10.15
CA ASN A 83 -7.56 4.98 -10.61
C ASN A 83 -7.80 3.94 -11.71
N ALA A 84 -6.85 3.84 -12.64
CA ALA A 84 -6.83 2.79 -13.65
C ALA A 84 -5.81 1.71 -13.28
N SER A 85 -6.26 0.45 -13.18
CA SER A 85 -5.40 -0.74 -13.01
C SER A 85 -5.44 -1.60 -14.28
N ALA A 86 -4.27 -1.96 -14.80
CA ALA A 86 -4.18 -2.85 -15.95
C ALA A 86 -2.90 -3.69 -15.93
N GLU A 87 -2.98 -4.96 -16.35
CA GLU A 87 -1.81 -5.83 -16.56
C GLU A 87 -0.90 -6.00 -15.32
N ASN A 88 -1.40 -5.72 -14.12
CA ASN A 88 -0.63 -5.93 -12.90
C ASN A 88 -0.65 -7.42 -12.52
N HIS A 89 0.40 -7.89 -11.83
CA HIS A 89 0.54 -9.31 -11.48
C HIS A 89 1.03 -9.57 -10.06
N ALA A 90 0.37 -10.48 -9.34
CA ALA A 90 0.80 -10.94 -8.01
C ALA A 90 0.26 -12.33 -7.68
N ALA A 91 0.82 -12.97 -6.65
CA ALA A 91 0.30 -14.23 -6.12
C ALA A 91 -1.13 -14.06 -5.58
N LEU A 92 -1.39 -12.95 -4.88
CA LEU A 92 -2.72 -12.53 -4.44
C LEU A 92 -2.91 -11.03 -4.71
N GLY A 93 -4.09 -10.67 -5.20
CA GLY A 93 -4.42 -9.28 -5.52
C GLY A 93 -3.57 -8.74 -6.65
N GLU A 94 -3.84 -9.22 -7.87
CA GLU A 94 -3.11 -8.89 -9.12
C GLU A 94 -2.70 -7.42 -9.18
N SER A 95 -3.62 -6.48 -8.89
CA SER A 95 -3.29 -5.07 -8.73
C SER A 95 -3.18 -4.66 -7.26
N THR A 96 -4.25 -4.80 -6.48
CA THR A 96 -4.28 -4.34 -5.08
C THR A 96 -4.55 -5.48 -4.13
N TYR A 97 -3.79 -5.54 -3.04
CA TYR A 97 -4.02 -6.46 -1.93
C TYR A 97 -3.95 -5.74 -0.58
N GLY A 98 -4.91 -6.03 0.29
CA GLY A 98 -4.96 -5.49 1.64
C GLY A 98 -5.17 -6.59 2.68
N VAL A 99 -4.28 -6.66 3.68
CA VAL A 99 -4.42 -7.55 4.85
C VAL A 99 -4.66 -6.72 6.10
N GLY A 100 -5.72 -7.06 6.85
CA GLY A 100 -6.14 -6.30 8.03
C GLY A 100 -6.39 -4.81 7.74
N SER A 101 -6.76 -4.48 6.50
CA SER A 101 -6.83 -3.12 5.97
C SER A 101 -8.27 -2.75 5.59
N ILE A 102 -8.57 -1.45 5.58
CA ILE A 102 -9.85 -0.92 5.08
C ILE A 102 -9.59 -0.21 3.77
N ILE A 103 -10.26 -0.62 2.70
CA ILE A 103 -10.12 -0.02 1.37
C ILE A 103 -11.49 0.53 0.96
N ASN A 104 -11.57 1.84 0.67
CA ASN A 104 -12.80 2.53 0.30
C ASN A 104 -13.96 2.26 1.28
N GLY A 105 -13.68 2.26 2.58
CA GLY A 105 -14.66 2.02 3.64
C GLY A 105 -15.06 0.56 3.86
N SER A 106 -14.54 -0.37 3.06
CA SER A 106 -14.79 -1.81 3.22
C SER A 106 -13.62 -2.48 3.94
N ALA A 107 -13.90 -3.08 5.10
CA ALA A 107 -12.99 -4.00 5.78
C ALA A 107 -12.99 -5.32 5.01
N MET A 108 -12.24 -5.39 3.90
CA MET A 108 -12.11 -6.60 3.11
C MET A 108 -10.65 -6.87 2.75
N SER A 109 -10.35 -8.15 2.60
CA SER A 109 -9.23 -8.73 1.84
C SER A 109 -9.26 -8.34 0.33
N SER A 110 -9.85 -7.19 -0.03
CA SER A 110 -10.44 -6.96 -1.36
C SER A 110 -9.40 -6.92 -2.48
N PHE A 111 -9.45 -7.95 -3.30
CA PHE A 111 -8.78 -8.09 -4.58
C PHE A 111 -9.39 -7.10 -5.58
N ILE A 112 -8.60 -6.13 -6.03
CA ILE A 112 -8.92 -5.35 -7.23
C ILE A 112 -8.07 -5.93 -8.36
N ARG A 113 -8.73 -6.49 -9.37
CA ARG A 113 -8.09 -6.91 -10.62
C ARG A 113 -7.73 -5.68 -11.45
#